data_AF-A0A3D3PDI5-F1
#
_entry.id   AF-A0A3D3PDI5-F1
#
_cell.length_a   1.000
_cell.length_b   1.000
_cell.length_c   1.000
_cell.angle_alpha   90.00
_cell.angle_beta   90.00
_cell.angle_gamma   90.00
#
_symmetry.space_group_name_H-M   'P 1'
#
loop_
_entity.id
_entity.type
_entity.pdbx_description
1 polymer ?
#
loop_
_entity_poly.entity_id
_entity_poly.type
_entity_poly.pdbx_seq_one_letter_code
_entity_poly.pdbx_strand_id
1 'polypeptide(L)'
;MITIAEDYFSFYETFKSKYSVILKNKNIGILSEFLDNKNHIIEFHKRYVQSNSPKVVICGINPGRFGAGKTGIPFIDFNSLSQMLPNIEKKEAEKSAKFFFSIVQEFGVDTFYQKFHVTNMSWYGFYHLKTRKNINYNNLPTEIQNLLIDKFLEEMRFINPDVIIPVGDIVNWELLCNPNVKSRLTAKIAPRLYHPAYRLVDKKTYMKTLTEYLSN
;
A
#
# COMPACT_ATOMS: atom_id res chain seq x y z
N MET A 1 4.05 -19.22 12.03
CA MET A 1 3.91 -18.54 10.73
C MET A 1 4.54 -17.17 10.85
N ILE A 2 5.32 -16.75 9.85
CA ILE A 2 5.88 -15.39 9.78
C ILE A 2 4.70 -14.42 9.57
N THR A 3 4.66 -13.33 10.31
CA THR A 3 3.66 -12.26 10.13
C THR A 3 3.94 -11.44 8.87
N ILE A 4 2.94 -10.76 8.31
CA ILE A 4 3.17 -9.83 7.17
C ILE A 4 4.27 -8.81 7.50
N ALA A 5 4.33 -8.29 8.73
CA ALA A 5 5.34 -7.32 9.12
C ALA A 5 6.77 -7.90 9.12
N GLU A 6 6.95 -9.09 9.68
CA GLU A 6 8.26 -9.77 9.68
C GLU A 6 8.73 -10.09 8.25
N ASP A 7 7.81 -10.58 7.42
CA ASP A 7 8.05 -10.86 6.01
C ASP A 7 8.36 -9.58 5.22
N TYR A 8 7.66 -8.48 5.49
CA TYR A 8 7.92 -7.17 4.88
C TYR A 8 9.35 -6.69 5.12
N PHE A 9 9.94 -6.89 6.31
CA PHE A 9 11.34 -6.52 6.54
C PHE A 9 12.33 -7.55 5.99
N SER A 10 12.06 -8.84 6.14
CA SER A 10 12.92 -9.89 5.59
C SER A 10 13.03 -9.83 4.07
N PHE A 11 11.89 -9.63 3.40
CA PHE A 11 11.83 -9.45 1.96
C PHE A 11 12.56 -8.16 1.53
N TYR A 12 12.49 -7.08 2.30
CA TYR A 12 13.17 -5.84 1.94
C TYR A 12 14.69 -6.03 1.89
N GLU A 13 15.26 -6.67 2.90
CA GLU A 13 16.71 -6.91 2.97
C GLU A 13 17.19 -7.78 1.80
N THR A 14 16.48 -8.87 1.51
CA THR A 14 16.81 -9.76 0.39
C THR A 14 16.63 -9.07 -0.97
N PHE A 15 15.54 -8.32 -1.15
CA PHE A 15 15.26 -7.53 -2.35
C PHE A 15 16.32 -6.46 -2.60
N LYS A 16 16.67 -5.68 -1.57
CA LYS A 16 17.69 -4.62 -1.66
C LYS A 16 19.07 -5.20 -1.95
N SER A 17 19.43 -6.30 -1.29
CA SER A 17 20.69 -7.01 -1.54
C SER A 17 20.78 -7.44 -3.01
N LYS A 18 19.72 -8.06 -3.55
CA LYS A 18 19.70 -8.55 -4.94
C LYS A 18 19.69 -7.44 -5.99
N TYR A 19 18.91 -6.37 -5.79
CA TYR A 19 18.59 -5.42 -6.88
C TYR A 19 19.14 -4.00 -6.74
N SER A 20 19.74 -3.62 -5.61
CA SER A 20 20.21 -2.24 -5.40
C SER A 20 21.21 -1.78 -6.48
N VAL A 21 22.17 -2.61 -6.88
CA VAL A 21 23.14 -2.31 -7.94
C VAL A 21 22.46 -2.20 -9.30
N ILE A 22 21.57 -3.15 -9.63
CA ILE A 22 20.83 -3.20 -10.90
C ILE A 22 19.98 -1.93 -11.07
N LEU A 23 19.25 -1.54 -10.02
CA LEU A 23 18.40 -0.35 -10.03
C LEU A 23 19.23 0.94 -10.06
N LYS A 24 20.35 0.99 -9.33
CA LYS A 24 21.26 2.15 -9.34
C LYS A 24 21.84 2.41 -10.72
N ASN A 25 22.22 1.37 -11.46
CA ASN A 25 22.69 1.47 -12.86
C ASN A 25 21.62 2.07 -13.81
N LYS A 26 20.34 2.00 -13.43
CA LYS A 26 19.21 2.61 -14.14
C LYS A 26 18.80 3.97 -13.55
N ASN A 27 19.60 4.57 -12.68
CA ASN A 27 19.29 5.79 -11.93
C ASN A 27 18.03 5.69 -11.03
N ILE A 28 17.77 4.51 -10.47
CA ILE A 28 16.64 4.23 -9.58
C ILE A 28 17.15 3.91 -8.18
N GLY A 29 16.59 4.59 -7.18
CA GLY A 29 16.76 4.29 -5.77
C GLY A 29 15.52 3.60 -5.20
N ILE A 30 15.74 2.77 -4.17
CA ILE A 30 14.69 2.15 -3.36
C ILE A 30 14.48 3.04 -2.13
N LEU A 31 13.24 3.33 -1.75
CA LEU A 31 12.96 4.02 -0.49
C LEU A 31 13.38 3.16 0.70
N SER A 32 13.90 3.80 1.74
CA SER A 32 14.42 3.12 2.93
C SER A 32 14.08 3.86 4.21
N GLU A 33 13.51 5.06 4.13
CA GLU A 33 13.21 5.90 5.28
C GLU A 33 12.17 5.26 6.22
N PHE A 34 11.32 4.36 5.72
CA PHE A 34 10.40 3.58 6.55
C PHE A 34 11.10 2.62 7.53
N LEU A 35 12.38 2.27 7.30
CA LEU A 35 13.13 1.42 8.22
C LEU A 35 13.30 2.09 9.59
N ASP A 36 13.39 3.42 9.62
CA ASP A 36 13.45 4.21 10.85
C ASP A 36 12.13 4.13 11.64
N ASN A 37 11.04 3.66 11.01
CA ASN A 37 9.71 3.52 11.57
C ASN A 37 9.32 2.06 11.87
N LYS A 38 10.30 1.14 11.92
CA LYS A 38 10.07 -0.31 12.05
C LYS A 38 9.14 -0.69 13.20
N ASN A 39 9.34 -0.12 14.38
CA ASN A 39 8.53 -0.46 15.56
C ASN A 39 7.05 -0.08 15.38
N HIS A 40 6.78 1.09 14.82
CA HIS A 40 5.41 1.54 14.57
C HIS A 40 4.74 0.77 13.42
N ILE A 41 5.50 0.30 12.43
CA ILE A 41 4.99 -0.63 11.40
C ILE A 41 4.55 -1.95 12.06
N ILE A 42 5.39 -2.53 12.91
CA ILE A 42 5.06 -3.76 13.65
C ILE A 42 3.83 -3.55 14.53
N GLU A 43 3.77 -2.43 15.26
CA GLU A 43 2.63 -2.09 16.13
C GLU A 43 1.33 -1.90 15.33
N PHE A 44 1.41 -1.20 14.18
CA PHE A 44 0.29 -1.04 13.26
C PHE A 44 -0.22 -2.41 12.78
N HIS A 45 0.66 -3.27 12.27
CA HIS A 45 0.27 -4.59 11.80
C HIS A 45 -0.33 -5.45 12.93
N LYS A 46 0.25 -5.39 14.13
CA LYS A 46 -0.28 -6.11 15.30
C LYS A 46 -1.70 -5.67 15.66
N ARG A 47 -2.01 -4.38 15.51
CA ARG A 47 -3.33 -3.82 15.86
C ARG A 47 -4.37 -4.01 14.75
N TYR A 48 -3.96 -3.89 13.50
CA TYR A 48 -4.88 -3.67 12.37
C TYR A 48 -4.82 -4.72 11.26
N VAL A 49 -3.89 -5.67 11.30
CA VAL A 49 -3.74 -6.68 10.23
C VAL A 49 -3.94 -8.07 10.82
N GLN A 50 -4.91 -8.79 10.28
CA GLN A 50 -5.27 -10.14 10.71
C GLN A 50 -5.26 -11.09 9.51
N SER A 51 -5.10 -12.39 9.75
CA SER A 51 -5.20 -13.38 8.68
C SER A 51 -6.67 -13.66 8.36
N ASN A 52 -6.98 -13.94 7.09
CA ASN A 52 -8.33 -14.23 6.59
C ASN A 52 -9.38 -13.12 6.83
N SER A 53 -8.95 -11.95 7.29
CA SER A 53 -9.79 -10.79 7.61
C SER A 53 -8.96 -9.51 7.51
N PRO A 54 -9.51 -8.40 7.02
CA PRO A 54 -10.87 -8.24 6.49
C PRO A 54 -11.04 -8.76 5.05
N LYS A 55 -12.30 -8.87 4.61
CA LYS A 55 -12.67 -9.39 3.28
C LYS A 55 -12.62 -8.38 2.14
N VAL A 56 -12.40 -7.11 2.43
CA VAL A 56 -12.27 -6.04 1.44
C VAL A 56 -10.87 -5.45 1.50
N VAL A 57 -10.15 -5.48 0.38
CA VAL A 57 -8.82 -4.87 0.24
C VAL A 57 -8.91 -3.59 -0.59
N ILE A 58 -8.27 -2.53 -0.14
CA ILE A 58 -8.05 -1.30 -0.92
C ILE A 58 -6.59 -1.32 -1.39
N CYS A 59 -6.38 -1.36 -2.71
CA CYS A 59 -5.05 -1.58 -3.28
C CYS A 59 -4.56 -0.32 -4.02
N GLY A 60 -3.46 0.26 -3.53
CA GLY A 60 -2.70 1.31 -4.21
C GLY A 60 -1.56 0.74 -5.09
N ILE A 61 -0.75 1.64 -5.65
CA ILE A 61 0.32 1.26 -6.58
C ILE A 61 1.62 0.89 -5.85
N ASN A 62 2.26 1.87 -5.20
CA ASN A 62 3.44 1.71 -4.38
C ASN A 62 3.64 2.95 -3.49
N PRO A 63 4.38 2.83 -2.38
CA PRO A 63 4.73 3.96 -1.54
C PRO A 63 5.39 5.13 -2.29
N GLY A 64 5.00 6.35 -1.92
CA GLY A 64 5.65 7.59 -2.34
C GLY A 64 6.53 8.19 -1.24
N ARG A 65 7.53 8.98 -1.62
CA ARG A 65 8.55 9.58 -0.71
C ARG A 65 8.05 10.40 0.48
N PHE A 66 6.83 10.92 0.42
CA PHE A 66 6.31 11.86 1.43
C PHE A 66 5.30 11.25 2.40
N GLY A 67 4.79 10.05 2.12
CA GLY A 67 3.83 9.33 2.96
C GLY A 67 4.36 7.96 3.35
N ALA A 68 3.76 6.91 2.79
CA ALA A 68 4.11 5.51 3.04
C ALA A 68 5.61 5.18 2.84
N GLY A 69 6.35 5.94 2.02
CA GLY A 69 7.80 5.76 1.88
C GLY A 69 8.60 6.07 3.15
N LYS A 70 8.02 6.83 4.08
CA LYS A 70 8.59 7.17 5.40
C LYS A 70 7.92 6.46 6.55
N THR A 71 6.61 6.22 6.48
CA THR A 71 5.85 5.55 7.55
C THR A 71 5.84 4.03 7.40
N GLY A 72 6.03 3.51 6.18
CA GLY A 72 5.84 2.10 5.84
C GLY A 72 4.39 1.66 5.78
N ILE A 73 3.42 2.57 6.00
CA ILE A 73 1.99 2.24 6.06
C ILE A 73 1.27 2.87 4.86
N PRO A 74 0.60 2.09 4.00
CA PRO A 74 -0.10 2.57 2.82
C PRO A 74 -1.07 3.71 3.11
N PHE A 75 -0.98 4.81 2.34
CA PHE A 75 -1.82 6.01 2.48
C PHE A 75 -1.81 6.68 3.87
N ILE A 76 -0.81 6.42 4.71
CA ILE A 76 -0.66 7.05 6.02
C ILE A 76 0.64 7.86 6.06
N ASP A 77 0.54 9.14 6.39
CA ASP A 77 1.68 10.02 6.70
C ASP A 77 1.91 10.09 8.22
N PHE A 78 2.96 10.75 8.68
CA PHE A 78 3.26 10.82 10.12
C PHE A 78 2.19 11.57 10.91
N ASN A 79 1.58 12.61 10.33
CA ASN A 79 0.49 13.34 10.98
C ASN A 79 -0.74 12.43 11.21
N SER A 80 -1.08 11.57 10.26
CA SER A 80 -2.15 10.59 10.35
C SER A 80 -1.78 9.48 11.32
N LEU A 81 -0.55 8.94 11.22
CA LEU A 81 -0.06 7.88 12.11
C LEU A 81 -0.06 8.31 13.58
N SER A 82 0.24 9.58 13.87
CA SER A 82 0.24 10.13 15.24
C SER A 82 -1.14 10.13 15.91
N GLN A 83 -2.21 10.00 15.13
CA GLN A 83 -3.58 9.87 15.62
C GLN A 83 -4.02 8.41 15.77
N MET A 84 -3.20 7.46 15.33
CA MET A 84 -3.50 6.02 15.32
C MET A 84 -2.68 5.24 16.33
N LEU A 85 -1.43 5.67 16.56
CA LEU A 85 -0.46 5.05 17.44
C LEU A 85 0.19 6.08 18.37
N PRO A 86 0.56 5.70 19.61
CA PRO A 86 1.27 6.57 20.53
C PRO A 86 2.72 6.83 20.08
N ASN A 87 3.36 7.83 20.69
CA ASN A 87 4.81 8.09 20.57
C ASN A 87 5.29 8.35 19.12
N ILE A 88 4.50 9.08 18.34
CA ILE A 88 4.89 9.60 17.01
C ILE A 88 5.18 11.10 17.15
N GLU A 89 6.46 11.48 17.11
CA GLU A 89 6.88 12.88 17.25
C GLU A 89 6.86 13.66 15.93
N LYS A 90 7.11 12.97 14.82
CA LYS A 90 7.11 13.56 13.48
C LYS A 90 5.67 13.96 13.09
N LYS A 91 5.50 15.14 12.48
CA LYS A 91 4.19 15.67 12.05
C LYS A 91 4.15 16.05 10.57
N GLU A 92 4.85 15.28 9.75
CA GLU A 92 4.85 15.49 8.30
C GLU A 92 3.53 15.05 7.68
N ALA A 93 3.02 15.83 6.72
CA ALA A 93 1.76 15.57 6.03
C ALA A 93 1.95 15.45 4.51
N GLU A 94 1.22 14.52 3.90
CA GLU A 94 1.19 14.26 2.46
C GLU A 94 -0.26 14.38 1.98
N LYS A 95 -0.50 15.05 0.84
CA LYS A 95 -1.86 15.40 0.42
C LYS A 95 -2.76 14.18 0.21
N SER A 96 -2.22 13.12 -0.40
CA SER A 96 -2.96 11.88 -0.65
C SER A 96 -3.28 11.17 0.65
N ALA A 97 -2.30 11.02 1.53
CA ALA A 97 -2.48 10.44 2.86
C ALA A 97 -3.48 11.23 3.70
N LYS A 98 -3.40 12.56 3.74
CA LYS A 98 -4.35 13.41 4.47
C LYS A 98 -5.79 13.23 3.95
N PHE A 99 -5.99 13.18 2.63
CA PHE A 99 -7.31 12.92 2.06
C PHE A 99 -7.81 11.54 2.46
N PHE A 100 -7.00 10.50 2.26
CA PHE A 100 -7.37 9.13 2.57
C PHE A 100 -7.68 8.96 4.06
N PHE A 101 -6.85 9.52 4.94
CA PHE A 101 -7.08 9.48 6.38
C PHE A 101 -8.35 10.23 6.78
N SER A 102 -8.74 11.29 6.07
CA SER A 102 -10.05 11.92 6.30
C SER A 102 -11.23 11.01 5.96
N ILE A 103 -11.06 9.99 5.11
CA ILE A 103 -12.05 8.92 4.87
C ILE A 103 -12.04 7.95 6.05
N VAL A 104 -10.85 7.48 6.45
CA VAL A 104 -10.66 6.58 7.60
C VAL A 104 -11.32 7.16 8.86
N GLN A 105 -11.17 8.46 9.10
CA GLN A 105 -11.77 9.15 10.24
C GLN A 105 -13.31 9.15 10.24
N GLU A 106 -13.97 9.18 9.08
CA GLU A 106 -15.45 9.10 9.02
C GLU A 106 -15.98 7.74 9.46
N PHE A 107 -15.24 6.67 9.18
CA PHE A 107 -15.59 5.33 9.66
C PHE A 107 -15.18 5.12 11.13
N GLY A 108 -14.21 5.89 11.61
CA GLY A 108 -13.44 5.60 12.82
C GLY A 108 -12.29 4.64 12.51
N VAL A 109 -11.09 4.93 13.03
CA VAL A 109 -9.86 4.20 12.67
C VAL A 109 -9.96 2.70 12.92
N ASP A 110 -10.33 2.30 14.14
CA ASP A 110 -10.41 0.87 14.49
C ASP A 110 -11.49 0.16 13.66
N THR A 111 -12.68 0.76 13.51
CA THR A 111 -13.77 0.22 12.68
C THR A 111 -13.36 0.07 11.21
N PHE A 112 -12.64 1.05 10.66
CA PHE A 112 -12.16 1.02 9.29
C PHE A 112 -11.26 -0.19 9.06
N TYR A 113 -10.22 -0.36 9.89
CA TYR A 113 -9.26 -1.45 9.70
C TYR A 113 -9.80 -2.84 10.13
N GLN A 114 -10.89 -2.91 10.90
CA GLN A 114 -11.64 -4.15 11.07
C GLN A 114 -12.38 -4.59 9.80
N LYS A 115 -12.62 -3.67 8.86
CA LYS A 115 -13.42 -3.90 7.66
C LYS A 115 -12.64 -3.82 6.35
N PHE A 116 -11.52 -3.12 6.34
CA PHE A 116 -10.68 -2.90 5.16
C PHE A 116 -9.22 -3.17 5.45
N HIS A 117 -8.56 -3.88 4.53
CA HIS A 117 -7.12 -4.02 4.50
C HIS A 117 -6.57 -3.09 3.43
N VAL A 118 -5.59 -2.26 3.77
CA VAL A 118 -5.03 -1.29 2.82
C VAL A 118 -3.61 -1.70 2.47
N THR A 119 -3.35 -1.95 1.18
CA THR A 119 -2.03 -2.35 0.68
C THR A 119 -1.70 -1.68 -0.64
N ASN A 120 -0.55 -2.02 -1.22
CA ASN A 120 -0.09 -1.61 -2.54
C ASN A 120 0.33 -2.84 -3.37
N MET A 121 0.23 -2.76 -4.69
CA MET A 121 0.81 -3.76 -5.60
C MET A 121 2.30 -4.00 -5.36
N SER A 122 3.05 -2.95 -5.01
CA SER A 122 4.42 -3.05 -4.51
C SER A 122 4.51 -2.52 -3.10
N TRP A 123 5.00 -3.36 -2.18
CA TRP A 123 5.30 -3.00 -0.79
C TRP A 123 6.30 -1.86 -0.65
N TYR A 124 7.20 -1.68 -1.63
CA TYR A 124 8.26 -0.67 -1.57
C TYR A 124 8.09 0.40 -2.64
N GLY A 125 8.55 1.60 -2.31
CA GLY A 125 8.56 2.72 -3.23
C GLY A 125 9.93 2.94 -3.88
N PHE A 126 9.92 3.66 -5.00
CA PHE A 126 11.09 3.90 -5.82
C PHE A 126 11.18 5.37 -6.23
N TYR A 127 12.38 5.84 -6.54
CA TYR A 127 12.59 7.22 -6.97
C TYR A 127 13.77 7.36 -7.92
N HIS A 128 13.74 8.39 -8.76
CA HIS A 128 14.88 8.73 -9.61
C HIS A 128 16.03 9.31 -8.78
N LEU A 129 17.23 8.74 -8.86
CA LEU A 129 18.39 9.21 -8.09
C LEU A 129 18.74 10.68 -8.38
N LYS A 130 18.58 11.12 -9.63
CA LYS A 130 18.89 12.49 -10.08
C LYS A 130 17.82 13.51 -9.71
N THR A 131 16.57 13.26 -10.09
CA THR A 131 15.47 14.23 -9.94
C THR A 131 14.72 14.09 -8.62
N ARG A 132 14.96 13.00 -7.89
CA ARG A 132 14.21 12.58 -6.71
C ARG A 132 12.72 12.36 -6.97
N LYS A 133 12.20 12.37 -8.20
CA LYS A 133 10.79 12.11 -8.48
C LYS A 133 10.43 10.66 -8.15
N ASN A 134 9.20 10.41 -7.67
CA ASN A 134 8.69 9.05 -7.43
C ASN A 134 8.64 8.27 -8.76
N ILE A 135 8.91 6.97 -8.68
CA ILE A 135 8.80 6.01 -9.78
C ILE A 135 7.73 4.98 -9.40
N ASN A 136 6.88 4.65 -10.37
CA ASN A 136 5.91 3.58 -10.20
C ASN A 136 6.58 2.22 -10.41
N TYR A 137 6.19 1.20 -9.64
CA TYR A 137 6.84 -0.11 -9.74
C TYR A 137 6.73 -0.73 -11.14
N ASN A 138 5.66 -0.43 -11.90
CA ASN A 138 5.48 -0.88 -13.29
C ASN A 138 6.40 -0.20 -14.32
N ASN A 139 7.29 0.69 -13.88
CA ASN A 139 8.40 1.24 -14.68
C ASN A 139 9.76 0.55 -14.38
N LEU A 140 9.80 -0.44 -13.49
CA LEU A 140 11.01 -1.21 -13.18
C LEU A 140 11.26 -2.31 -14.22
N PRO A 141 12.44 -2.97 -14.24
CA PRO A 141 12.64 -4.19 -15.02
C PRO A 141 11.57 -5.25 -14.72
N THR A 142 11.08 -5.96 -15.74
CA THR A 142 9.98 -6.94 -15.63
C THR A 142 10.21 -8.01 -14.57
N GLU A 143 11.43 -8.52 -14.41
CA GLU A 143 11.76 -9.49 -13.35
C GLU A 143 11.47 -8.91 -11.95
N ILE A 144 11.80 -7.65 -11.72
CA ILE A 144 11.58 -6.96 -10.45
C ILE A 144 10.08 -6.71 -10.25
N GLN A 145 9.35 -6.33 -11.31
CA GLN A 145 7.90 -6.19 -11.26
C GLN A 145 7.21 -7.49 -10.84
N ASN A 146 7.58 -8.61 -11.48
CA ASN A 146 7.00 -9.92 -11.20
C ASN A 146 7.26 -10.36 -9.76
N LEU A 147 8.46 -10.14 -9.23
CA LEU A 147 8.77 -10.47 -7.85
C LEU A 147 7.94 -9.65 -6.84
N LEU A 148 7.72 -8.35 -7.12
CA LEU A 148 6.87 -7.52 -6.28
C LEU A 148 5.40 -7.97 -6.33
N ILE A 149 4.92 -8.36 -7.53
CA ILE A 149 3.60 -8.96 -7.73
C ILE A 149 3.48 -10.28 -6.95
N ASP A 150 4.50 -11.12 -6.94
CA ASP A 150 4.49 -12.38 -6.18
C ASP A 150 4.27 -12.14 -4.69
N LYS A 151 4.93 -11.12 -4.12
CA LYS A 151 4.73 -10.73 -2.72
C LYS A 151 3.35 -10.16 -2.45
N PHE A 152 2.81 -9.36 -3.35
CA PHE A 152 1.42 -8.93 -3.25
C PHE A 152 0.45 -10.13 -3.27
N LEU A 153 0.68 -11.12 -4.14
CA LEU A 153 -0.15 -12.33 -4.20
C LEU A 153 0.00 -13.21 -2.96
N GLU A 154 1.18 -13.25 -2.33
CA GLU A 154 1.39 -13.88 -1.01
C GLU A 154 0.56 -13.18 0.08
N GLU A 155 0.58 -11.85 0.10
CA GLU A 155 -0.27 -11.06 1.00
C GLU A 155 -1.75 -11.36 0.78
N MET A 156 -2.20 -11.43 -0.48
CA MET A 156 -3.60 -11.76 -0.80
C MET A 156 -3.99 -13.19 -0.38
N ARG A 157 -3.05 -14.14 -0.38
CA ARG A 157 -3.30 -15.48 0.20
C ARG A 157 -3.42 -15.44 1.72
N PHE A 158 -2.66 -14.57 2.39
CA PHE A 158 -2.73 -14.40 3.84
C PHE A 158 -4.03 -13.70 4.28
N ILE A 159 -4.43 -12.65 3.57
CA ILE A 159 -5.63 -11.85 3.84
C ILE A 159 -6.90 -12.58 3.35
N ASN A 160 -6.80 -13.31 2.24
CA ASN A 160 -7.89 -14.05 1.60
C ASN A 160 -9.16 -13.18 1.39
N PRO A 161 -9.05 -12.09 0.59
CA PRO A 161 -10.15 -11.16 0.39
C PRO A 161 -11.21 -11.71 -0.58
N ASP A 162 -12.46 -11.30 -0.36
CA ASP A 162 -13.56 -11.53 -1.30
C ASP A 162 -13.57 -10.46 -2.41
N VAL A 163 -13.14 -9.24 -2.06
CA VAL A 163 -13.14 -8.07 -2.96
C VAL A 163 -11.82 -7.30 -2.85
N ILE A 164 -11.28 -6.87 -3.99
CA ILE A 164 -10.19 -5.89 -4.07
C ILE A 164 -10.68 -4.65 -4.83
N ILE A 165 -10.54 -3.47 -4.20
CA ILE A 165 -10.86 -2.16 -4.76
C ILE A 165 -9.56 -1.51 -5.25
N PRO A 166 -9.37 -1.37 -6.58
CA PRO A 166 -8.19 -0.70 -7.13
C PRO A 166 -8.25 0.82 -6.89
N VAL A 167 -7.11 1.41 -6.55
CA VAL A 167 -6.93 2.86 -6.46
C VAL A 167 -6.06 3.34 -7.63
N GLY A 168 -6.70 3.96 -8.62
CA GLY A 168 -6.07 4.48 -9.84
C GLY A 168 -6.08 3.52 -11.03
N ASP A 169 -5.86 4.06 -12.23
CA ASP A 169 -5.96 3.31 -13.49
C ASP A 169 -4.91 2.21 -13.62
N ILE A 170 -3.69 2.44 -13.13
CA ILE A 170 -2.61 1.45 -13.19
C ILE A 170 -3.00 0.21 -12.39
N VAL A 171 -3.38 0.36 -11.11
CA VAL A 171 -3.76 -0.78 -10.26
C VAL A 171 -4.98 -1.50 -10.85
N ASN A 172 -5.94 -0.74 -11.37
CA ASN A 172 -7.11 -1.33 -12.03
C ASN A 172 -6.72 -2.22 -13.22
N TRP A 173 -5.80 -1.74 -14.07
CA TRP A 173 -5.28 -2.54 -15.19
C TRP A 173 -4.47 -3.75 -14.70
N GLU A 174 -3.62 -3.59 -13.68
CA GLU A 174 -2.84 -4.70 -13.13
C GLU A 174 -3.75 -5.82 -12.62
N LEU A 175 -4.80 -5.49 -11.86
CA LEU A 175 -5.72 -6.48 -11.32
C LEU A 175 -6.60 -7.15 -12.40
N LEU A 176 -7.05 -6.41 -13.42
CA LEU A 176 -8.01 -6.90 -14.43
C LEU A 176 -7.38 -7.50 -15.69
N CYS A 177 -6.17 -7.06 -16.04
CA CYS A 177 -5.56 -7.29 -17.35
C CYS A 177 -4.17 -7.93 -17.28
N ASN A 178 -3.38 -7.74 -16.22
CA ASN A 178 -2.08 -8.39 -16.12
C ASN A 178 -2.26 -9.90 -15.89
N PRO A 179 -1.82 -10.77 -16.82
CA PRO A 179 -2.03 -12.22 -16.69
C PRO A 179 -1.31 -12.82 -15.47
N ASN A 180 -0.20 -12.23 -15.03
CA ASN A 180 0.54 -12.67 -13.83
C ASN A 180 -0.22 -12.42 -12.53
N VAL A 181 -1.18 -11.50 -12.54
CA VAL A 181 -2.02 -11.16 -11.40
C VAL A 181 -3.38 -11.84 -11.53
N LYS A 182 -4.08 -11.59 -12.64
CA LYS A 182 -5.47 -12.02 -12.87
C LYS A 182 -5.67 -13.52 -12.72
N SER A 183 -4.74 -14.33 -13.23
CA SER A 183 -4.86 -15.80 -13.17
C SER A 183 -4.65 -16.39 -11.77
N ARG A 184 -4.13 -15.59 -10.83
CA ARG A 184 -3.70 -16.01 -9.49
C ARG A 184 -4.50 -15.35 -8.35
N LEU A 185 -5.44 -14.46 -8.69
CA LEU A 185 -6.39 -13.87 -7.74
C LEU A 185 -7.73 -14.58 -7.81
N THR A 186 -8.30 -14.86 -6.64
CA THR A 186 -9.66 -15.40 -6.49
C THR A 186 -10.68 -14.31 -6.17
N ALA A 187 -10.23 -13.19 -5.61
CA ALA A 187 -11.07 -12.07 -5.21
C ALA A 187 -11.73 -11.40 -6.42
N LYS A 188 -12.96 -10.92 -6.23
CA LYS A 188 -13.63 -10.06 -7.21
C LYS A 188 -12.94 -8.69 -7.24
N ILE A 189 -12.75 -8.14 -8.43
CA ILE A 189 -12.20 -6.80 -8.58
C ILE A 189 -13.37 -5.80 -8.69
N ALA A 190 -13.46 -4.89 -7.74
CA ALA A 190 -14.47 -3.84 -7.70
C ALA A 190 -14.16 -2.70 -8.69
N PRO A 191 -15.13 -1.81 -8.99
CA PRO A 191 -14.85 -0.58 -9.72
C PRO A 191 -13.74 0.23 -9.04
N ARG A 192 -12.88 0.85 -9.85
CA ARG A 192 -11.74 1.62 -9.33
C ARG A 192 -12.18 2.89 -8.59
N LEU A 193 -11.45 3.20 -7.53
CA LEU A 193 -11.39 4.54 -6.96
C LEU A 193 -10.34 5.36 -7.70
N TYR A 194 -10.59 6.67 -7.87
CA TYR A 194 -9.56 7.59 -8.35
C TYR A 194 -8.48 7.80 -7.29
N HIS A 195 -7.22 7.95 -7.66
CA HIS A 195 -6.15 8.15 -6.69
C HIS A 195 -6.36 9.43 -5.85
N PRO A 196 -6.15 9.41 -4.51
CA PRO A 196 -6.41 10.55 -3.62
C PRO A 196 -5.69 11.86 -3.99
N ALA A 197 -4.58 11.78 -4.73
CA ALA A 197 -3.83 12.94 -5.23
C ALA A 197 -4.57 13.74 -6.33
N TYR A 198 -5.55 13.14 -7.03
CA TYR A 198 -6.31 13.84 -8.06
C TYR A 198 -7.23 14.86 -7.38
N ARG A 199 -7.03 16.16 -7.70
CA ARG A 199 -7.79 17.27 -7.10
C ARG A 199 -9.31 17.23 -7.38
N LEU A 200 -9.76 16.31 -8.22
CA LEU A 200 -11.15 16.14 -8.65
C LEU A 200 -11.86 14.98 -7.95
N VAL A 201 -11.22 14.33 -6.97
CA VAL A 201 -11.85 13.23 -6.22
C VAL A 201 -12.70 13.79 -5.10
N ASP A 202 -14.00 13.53 -5.14
CA ASP A 202 -14.88 13.86 -4.03
C ASP A 202 -14.87 12.75 -2.98
N LYS A 203 -14.89 13.18 -1.71
CA LYS A 203 -14.95 12.29 -0.54
C LYS A 203 -16.24 11.45 -0.53
N LYS A 204 -17.34 11.97 -1.08
CA LYS A 204 -18.65 11.31 -1.11
C LYS A 204 -18.63 10.01 -1.92
N THR A 205 -17.89 9.98 -3.03
CA THR A 205 -17.72 8.83 -3.90
C THR A 205 -16.92 7.74 -3.21
N TYR A 206 -15.86 8.11 -2.49
CA TYR A 206 -15.12 7.19 -1.63
C TYR A 206 -16.03 6.59 -0.57
N MET A 207 -16.73 7.43 0.20
CA MET A 207 -17.63 6.96 1.26
C MET A 207 -18.72 6.03 0.71
N LYS A 208 -19.36 6.41 -0.41
CA LYS A 208 -20.38 5.58 -1.06
C LYS A 208 -19.84 4.21 -1.46
N THR A 209 -18.74 4.20 -2.21
CA THR A 209 -18.13 2.96 -2.71
C THR A 209 -17.71 2.04 -1.56
N LEU A 210 -17.04 2.59 -0.55
CA LEU A 210 -16.59 1.78 0.58
C LEU A 210 -17.76 1.21 1.38
N THR A 211 -18.81 1.99 1.63
CA THR A 211 -20.01 1.53 2.36
C THR A 211 -20.80 0.46 1.62
N GLU A 212 -20.83 0.49 0.28
CA GLU A 212 -21.46 -0.57 -0.54
C GLU A 212 -20.84 -1.95 -0.28
N TYR A 213 -19.54 -2.01 0.03
CA TYR A 213 -18.82 -3.25 0.34
C TYR A 213 -18.81 -3.61 1.84
N LEU A 214 -19.43 -2.81 2.70
CA LEU A 214 -19.65 -3.14 4.12
C LEU A 214 -20.98 -3.84 4.37
N SER A 215 -21.89 -3.78 3.41
CA SER A 215 -23.31 -4.15 3.56
C SER A 215 -23.63 -5.56 3.03
N ASN A 216 -22.61 -6.35 2.69
CA ASN A 216 -22.74 -7.72 2.17
C ASN A 216 -22.03 -8.72 3.08
#